data_AF-A0A1B6CMV9-F1
#
_entry.id   AF-A0A1B6CMV9-F1
#
_cell.length_a   1.000
_cell.length_b   1.000
_cell.length_c   1.000
_cell.angle_alpha   90.00
_cell.angle_beta   90.00
_cell.angle_gamma   90.00
#
_symmetry.space_group_name_H-M   'P 1'
#
loop_
_entity.id
_entity.type
_entity.pdbx_description
1 polymer ?
#
loop_
_entity_poly.entity_id
_entity_poly.type
_entity_poly.pdbx_seq_one_letter_code
_entity_poly.pdbx_strand_id
1 'polypeptide(L)'
;MREEDEKKIIAQSWNQLSLKLFKEGFRLGSVAGQNKNFQKGFDIGYKEGFKVGFHMANFNGILRTLKHNLAVPINVTVGIYTKPYIGLCNLCDNSDTNDDTKVKIDVTQKSLNDVVTNQQLIVRNETNLRETFISQLLTDFNIVVSLP
;
A
#
# COMPACT_ATOMS: atom_id res chain seq x y z
N MET A 1 -37.76 13.37 -56.48
CA MET A 1 -38.11 12.40 -55.42
C MET A 1 -36.90 11.57 -54.99
N ARG A 2 -36.23 10.80 -55.87
CA ARG A 2 -35.11 9.90 -55.47
C ARG A 2 -33.92 10.57 -54.75
N GLU A 3 -33.52 11.76 -55.19
CA GLU A 3 -32.32 12.45 -54.66
C GLU A 3 -32.52 13.09 -53.26
N GLU A 4 -33.76 13.48 -52.94
CA GLU A 4 -34.11 14.03 -51.63
C GLU A 4 -34.15 12.93 -50.55
N ASP A 5 -34.64 11.75 -50.92
CA ASP A 5 -34.67 10.57 -50.05
C ASP A 5 -33.26 10.08 -49.74
N GLU A 6 -32.35 10.09 -50.72
CA GLU A 6 -30.94 9.75 -50.52
C GLU A 6 -30.24 10.72 -49.56
N LYS A 7 -30.43 12.04 -49.73
CA LYS A 7 -29.89 13.05 -48.81
C LYS A 7 -30.41 12.86 -47.39
N LYS A 8 -31.69 12.51 -47.23
CA LYS A 8 -32.32 12.25 -45.92
C LYS A 8 -31.74 11.01 -45.24
N ILE A 9 -31.51 9.93 -45.99
CA ILE A 9 -30.89 8.71 -45.48
C ILE A 9 -29.46 9.00 -45.02
N ILE A 10 -28.67 9.70 -45.84
CA ILE A 10 -27.28 10.07 -45.49
C ILE A 10 -27.25 10.90 -44.20
N ALA A 11 -28.12 11.90 -44.08
CA ALA A 11 -28.21 12.73 -42.87
C ALA A 11 -28.59 11.91 -41.62
N GLN A 12 -29.53 10.97 -41.74
CA GLN A 12 -29.90 10.08 -40.64
C GLN A 12 -28.76 9.15 -40.24
N SER A 13 -28.08 8.53 -41.20
CA SER A 13 -26.91 7.68 -40.95
C SER A 13 -25.79 8.45 -40.28
N TRP A 14 -25.54 9.69 -40.69
CA TRP A 14 -24.53 10.55 -40.08
C TRP A 14 -24.87 10.91 -38.63
N ASN A 15 -26.13 11.26 -38.37
CA ASN A 15 -26.59 11.54 -37.00
C ASN A 15 -26.48 10.31 -36.09
N GLN A 16 -26.83 9.12 -36.59
CA GLN A 16 -26.68 7.88 -35.83
C GLN A 16 -25.21 7.55 -35.54
N LEU A 17 -24.34 7.71 -36.53
CA LEU A 17 -22.91 7.49 -36.35
C LEU A 17 -22.32 8.48 -35.34
N SER A 18 -22.65 9.76 -35.46
CA SER A 18 -22.22 10.82 -34.55
C SER A 18 -22.65 10.53 -33.11
N LEU A 19 -23.90 10.13 -32.90
CA LEU A 19 -24.41 9.74 -31.57
C LEU A 19 -23.68 8.52 -30.99
N LYS A 20 -23.37 7.51 -31.83
CA LYS A 20 -22.60 6.33 -31.40
C LYS A 20 -21.19 6.72 -30.99
N LEU A 21 -20.51 7.54 -31.80
CA LEU A 21 -19.16 8.04 -31.50
C LEU A 21 -19.13 8.87 -30.22
N PHE A 22 -20.13 9.72 -29.99
CA PHE A 22 -20.24 10.51 -28.77
C PHE A 22 -20.38 9.63 -27.52
N LYS A 23 -21.29 8.66 -27.57
CA LYS A 23 -21.50 7.71 -26.47
C LYS A 23 -20.24 6.90 -26.17
N GLU A 24 -19.57 6.43 -27.23
CA GLU A 24 -18.35 5.65 -27.08
C GLU A 24 -17.19 6.50 -26.55
N GLY A 25 -17.04 7.73 -27.02
CA GLY A 25 -16.07 8.70 -26.49
C GLY A 25 -16.29 8.97 -25.01
N PHE A 26 -17.54 9.16 -24.57
CA PHE A 26 -17.87 9.34 -23.16
C PHE A 26 -17.52 8.08 -22.33
N ARG A 27 -17.87 6.90 -22.83
CA ARG A 27 -17.55 5.62 -22.17
C ARG A 27 -16.05 5.42 -22.01
N LEU A 28 -15.28 5.62 -23.07
CA LEU A 28 -13.82 5.50 -23.07
C LEU A 28 -13.18 6.52 -22.13
N GLY A 29 -13.63 7.78 -22.18
CA GLY A 29 -13.16 8.83 -21.29
C GLY A 29 -13.42 8.52 -19.82
N SER A 30 -14.61 8.00 -19.49
CA SER A 30 -14.97 7.59 -18.13
C SER A 30 -14.06 6.47 -17.61
N VAL A 31 -13.87 5.41 -18.41
CA VAL A 31 -13.00 4.28 -18.07
C VAL A 31 -11.54 4.72 -17.92
N ALA A 32 -11.05 5.54 -18.84
CA ALA A 32 -9.68 6.06 -18.78
C ALA A 32 -9.46 6.92 -17.53
N GLY A 33 -10.44 7.75 -17.15
CA GLY A 33 -10.39 8.55 -15.92
C GLY A 33 -10.36 7.68 -14.66
N GLN A 34 -11.21 6.65 -14.59
CA GLN A 34 -11.22 5.70 -13.47
C GLN A 34 -9.89 4.96 -13.34
N ASN A 35 -9.38 4.40 -14.44
CA ASN A 35 -8.11 3.68 -14.46
C ASN A 35 -6.94 4.56 -14.02
N LYS A 36 -6.90 5.82 -14.50
CA LYS A 36 -5.86 6.77 -14.09
C LYS A 36 -5.87 7.03 -12.58
N ASN A 37 -7.05 7.22 -12.01
CA ASN A 37 -7.18 7.47 -10.57
C ASN A 37 -6.83 6.22 -9.76
N PHE A 38 -7.26 5.04 -10.20
CA PHE A 38 -6.91 3.77 -9.57
C PHE A 38 -5.40 3.54 -9.59
N GLN A 39 -4.75 3.73 -10.74
CA GLN A 39 -3.30 3.57 -10.87
C GLN A 39 -2.55 4.52 -9.93
N LYS A 40 -2.96 5.79 -9.86
CA LYS A 40 -2.35 6.76 -8.94
C LYS A 40 -2.47 6.31 -7.48
N GLY A 41 -3.62 5.79 -7.07
CA GLY A 41 -3.82 5.25 -5.73
C GLY A 41 -2.93 4.03 -5.46
N PHE A 42 -2.85 3.12 -6.42
CA PHE A 42 -1.98 1.94 -6.35
C PHE A 42 -0.51 2.32 -6.22
N ASP A 43 -0.01 3.22 -7.07
CA ASP A 43 1.40 3.63 -7.08
C ASP A 43 1.81 4.26 -5.74
N ILE A 44 0.95 5.10 -5.16
CA ILE A 44 1.18 5.70 -3.84
C ILE A 44 1.21 4.61 -2.77
N GLY A 45 0.21 3.73 -2.75
CA GLY A 45 0.13 2.65 -1.76
C GLY A 45 1.32 1.68 -1.84
N TYR A 46 1.71 1.30 -3.06
CA TYR A 46 2.85 0.43 -3.32
C TYR A 46 4.16 1.07 -2.86
N LYS A 47 4.40 2.33 -3.20
CA LYS A 47 5.62 3.06 -2.80
C LYS A 47 5.76 3.13 -1.29
N GLU A 48 4.71 3.53 -0.58
CA GLU A 48 4.73 3.64 0.87
C GLU A 48 4.87 2.27 1.54
N GLY A 49 4.11 1.26 1.08
CA GLY A 49 4.19 -0.10 1.59
C GLY A 49 5.58 -0.72 1.39
N PHE A 50 6.18 -0.53 0.21
CA PHE A 50 7.53 -0.99 -0.09
C PHE A 50 8.57 -0.34 0.83
N LYS A 51 8.49 0.99 1.01
CA LYS A 51 9.41 1.73 1.90
C LYS A 51 9.38 1.15 3.32
N VAL A 52 8.19 0.97 3.88
CA VAL A 52 8.01 0.44 5.23
C VAL A 52 8.54 -1.00 5.33
N GLY A 53 8.18 -1.86 4.38
CA GLY A 53 8.65 -3.25 4.37
C GLY A 53 10.16 -3.38 4.23
N PHE A 54 10.79 -2.50 3.43
CA PHE A 54 12.24 -2.44 3.27
C PHE A 54 12.94 -2.03 4.58
N HIS A 55 12.47 -0.98 5.26
CA HIS A 55 13.03 -0.57 6.56
C HIS A 55 12.92 -1.71 7.59
N MET A 56 11.78 -2.39 7.67
CA MET A 56 11.60 -3.54 8.57
C MET A 56 12.53 -4.71 8.25
N ALA A 57 12.73 -5.00 6.96
CA ALA A 57 13.65 -6.05 6.54
C ALA A 57 15.10 -5.71 6.92
N ASN A 58 15.52 -4.46 6.77
CA ASN A 58 16.84 -4.00 7.20
C ASN A 58 17.04 -4.16 8.72
N PHE A 59 16.05 -3.74 9.52
CA PHE A 59 16.11 -3.93 10.97
C PHE A 59 16.23 -5.40 11.36
N ASN A 60 15.44 -6.27 10.73
CA ASN A 60 15.54 -7.72 10.93
C ASN A 60 16.93 -8.27 10.57
N GLY A 61 17.52 -7.79 9.48
CA GLY A 61 18.86 -8.18 9.04
C GLY A 61 19.93 -7.81 10.08
N ILE A 62 19.90 -6.57 10.58
CA ILE A 62 20.80 -6.09 11.63
C ILE A 62 20.64 -6.94 12.90
N LEU A 63 19.40 -7.10 13.39
CA LEU A 63 19.13 -7.85 14.64
C LEU A 63 19.57 -9.32 14.53
N ARG A 64 19.31 -9.99 13.40
CA ARG A 64 19.78 -11.37 13.18
C ARG A 64 21.30 -11.44 13.19
N THR A 65 21.96 -10.51 12.50
CA THR A 65 23.42 -10.48 12.39
C THR A 65 24.06 -10.26 13.77
N LEU A 66 23.56 -9.31 14.55
CA LEU A 66 24.04 -9.03 15.90
C LEU A 66 23.81 -10.20 16.85
N LYS A 67 22.63 -10.83 16.78
CA LYS A 67 22.30 -12.02 17.58
C LYS A 67 23.25 -13.19 17.28
N HIS A 68 23.57 -13.44 16.02
CA HIS A 68 24.44 -14.55 15.62
C HIS A 68 25.93 -14.28 15.88
N ASN A 69 26.42 -13.06 15.61
CA ASN A 69 27.86 -12.78 15.63
C ASN A 69 28.39 -12.27 16.97
N LEU A 70 27.59 -11.57 17.78
CA LEU A 70 28.06 -10.93 19.01
C LEU A 70 27.57 -11.62 20.28
N ALA A 71 26.81 -12.73 20.17
CA ALA A 71 26.23 -13.46 21.31
C ALA A 71 25.56 -12.54 22.35
N VAL A 72 25.03 -11.40 21.89
CA VAL A 72 24.46 -10.37 22.77
C VAL A 72 23.17 -10.96 23.34
N PRO A 73 22.97 -10.94 24.67
CA PRO A 73 21.67 -11.17 25.27
C PRO A 73 20.81 -9.94 24.95
N ILE A 74 20.38 -9.81 23.70
CA ILE A 74 19.40 -8.82 23.31
C ILE A 74 18.15 -9.24 24.06
N ASN A 75 17.78 -8.50 25.10
CA ASN A 75 16.48 -8.64 25.72
C ASN A 75 15.48 -8.08 24.70
N VAL A 76 15.04 -8.95 23.79
CA VAL A 76 14.27 -8.59 22.60
C VAL A 76 12.85 -8.22 23.01
N THR A 77 12.67 -7.14 23.76
CA THR A 77 11.36 -6.48 23.90
C THR A 77 10.86 -6.01 22.53
N VAL A 78 11.79 -5.71 21.62
CA VAL A 78 11.55 -5.26 20.26
C VAL A 78 11.73 -6.44 19.28
N GLY A 79 10.76 -7.37 19.26
CA GLY A 79 10.79 -8.65 18.52
C GLY A 79 11.22 -8.55 17.05
N ILE A 80 11.90 -9.59 16.53
CA ILE A 80 12.19 -9.74 15.08
C ILE A 80 10.87 -9.97 14.34
N TYR A 81 10.63 -9.25 13.24
CA TYR A 81 9.42 -9.44 12.45
C TYR A 81 9.41 -10.80 11.76
N THR A 82 8.29 -11.53 11.84
CA THR A 82 8.10 -12.78 11.10
C THR A 82 7.89 -12.54 9.60
N LYS A 83 7.10 -11.51 9.25
CA LYS A 83 6.76 -11.14 7.87
C LYS A 83 7.01 -9.63 7.63
N PRO A 84 8.27 -9.16 7.56
CA PRO A 84 8.61 -7.73 7.42
C PRO A 84 8.06 -7.10 6.13
N TYR A 85 7.89 -7.90 5.07
CA TYR A 85 7.37 -7.45 3.77
C TYR A 85 5.90 -7.01 3.81
N ILE A 86 5.17 -7.25 4.90
CA ILE A 86 3.76 -6.83 5.07
C ILE A 86 3.66 -5.46 5.80
N GLY A 87 4.78 -4.86 6.18
CA GLY A 87 4.81 -3.47 6.65
C GLY A 87 3.91 -3.15 7.84
N LEU A 88 3.77 -4.07 8.82
CA LEU A 88 2.89 -3.95 9.99
C LEU A 88 1.39 -3.74 9.66
N CYS A 89 0.91 -4.27 8.54
CA CYS A 89 -0.50 -4.15 8.17
C CYS A 89 -1.43 -4.76 9.24
N ASN A 90 -2.24 -3.91 9.89
CA ASN A 90 -3.20 -4.35 10.92
C ASN A 90 -4.49 -4.92 10.35
N LEU A 91 -4.81 -4.61 9.09
CA LEU A 91 -5.92 -5.22 8.37
C LEU A 91 -5.58 -6.60 7.82
N CYS A 92 -4.29 -6.88 7.67
CA CYS A 92 -3.79 -8.13 7.13
C CYS A 92 -3.81 -9.16 8.25
N ASP A 93 -5.01 -9.63 8.59
CA ASP A 93 -5.17 -10.68 9.58
C ASP A 93 -4.46 -11.94 9.06
N ASN A 94 -3.57 -12.49 9.89
CA ASN A 94 -2.89 -13.74 9.58
C ASN A 94 -3.91 -14.85 9.80
N SER A 95 -4.42 -15.43 8.71
CA SER A 95 -5.21 -16.66 8.70
C SER A 95 -4.49 -17.89 9.31
N ASP A 96 -3.30 -17.72 9.90
CA ASP A 96 -2.44 -18.82 10.34
C ASP A 96 -2.47 -19.03 11.88
N THR A 97 -3.18 -18.21 12.65
CA THR A 97 -3.28 -18.42 14.10
C THR A 97 -4.72 -18.32 14.59
N ASN A 98 -5.29 -19.46 14.97
CA ASN A 98 -6.46 -19.58 15.83
C ASN A 98 -6.14 -19.01 17.22
N ASP A 99 -5.99 -17.69 17.33
CA ASP A 99 -5.75 -17.00 18.59
C ASP A 99 -6.91 -16.04 18.85
N ASP A 100 -7.85 -16.50 19.68
CA ASP A 100 -9.10 -15.81 20.05
C ASP A 100 -8.87 -14.50 20.82
N THR A 101 -7.62 -14.09 21.03
CA THR A 101 -7.27 -12.87 21.77
C THR A 101 -7.02 -11.64 20.90
N LYS A 102 -6.97 -11.77 19.57
CA LYS A 102 -6.84 -10.59 18.69
C LYS A 102 -8.19 -9.93 18.51
N VAL A 103 -8.24 -8.64 18.85
CA VAL A 103 -9.36 -7.74 18.57
C VAL A 103 -9.69 -7.84 17.09
N LYS A 104 -10.75 -8.59 16.76
CA LYS A 104 -11.39 -8.52 15.45
C LYS A 104 -11.79 -7.07 15.27
N ILE A 105 -11.03 -6.32 14.47
CA ILE A 105 -11.41 -4.96 14.12
C ILE A 105 -12.70 -5.13 13.32
N ASP A 106 -13.84 -4.81 13.93
CA ASP A 106 -15.10 -4.76 13.24
C ASP A 106 -15.03 -3.61 12.22
N VAL A 107 -14.65 -3.94 10.98
CA VAL A 107 -14.45 -2.99 9.88
C VAL A 107 -15.80 -2.40 9.43
N THR A 108 -16.93 -2.89 9.96
CA THR A 108 -18.26 -2.48 9.49
C THR A 108 -18.66 -1.04 9.85
N GLN A 109 -17.87 -0.29 10.63
CA GLN A 109 -18.23 1.07 11.08
C GLN A 109 -17.17 2.19 10.92
N LYS A 110 -15.96 1.92 10.40
CA LYS A 110 -14.91 2.97 10.31
C LYS A 110 -14.73 3.51 8.89
N SER A 111 -14.53 4.82 8.76
CA SER A 111 -14.19 5.44 7.48
C SER A 111 -12.84 4.95 6.97
N LEU A 112 -12.68 4.82 5.65
CA LEU A 112 -11.40 4.45 5.02
C LEU A 112 -10.26 5.38 5.46
N ASN A 113 -10.56 6.68 5.63
CA ASN A 113 -9.56 7.65 6.10
C ASN A 113 -9.10 7.36 7.52
N ASP A 114 -9.99 6.93 8.40
CA ASP A 114 -9.64 6.59 9.79
C ASP A 114 -8.76 5.33 9.80
N VAL A 115 -9.09 4.35 8.97
CA VAL A 115 -8.30 3.13 8.82
C VAL A 115 -6.88 3.44 8.33
N VAL A 116 -6.76 4.26 7.28
CA VAL A 116 -5.45 4.68 6.73
C VAL A 116 -4.65 5.47 7.76
N THR A 117 -5.27 6.43 8.45
CA THR A 117 -4.58 7.27 9.44
C THR A 117 -4.09 6.46 10.63
N ASN A 118 -4.92 5.55 11.14
CA ASN A 118 -4.53 4.65 12.23
C ASN A 118 -3.37 3.73 11.80
N GLN A 119 -3.43 3.15 10.60
CA GLN A 119 -2.36 2.32 10.08
C GLN A 119 -1.04 3.10 9.98
N GLN A 120 -1.08 4.32 9.43
CA GLN A 120 0.10 5.18 9.30
C GLN A 120 0.70 5.55 10.66
N LEU A 121 -0.15 5.83 11.66
CA LEU A 121 0.30 6.18 13.01
C LEU A 121 1.01 5.00 13.68
N ILE A 122 0.46 3.79 13.56
CA ILE A 122 1.04 2.58 14.14
C ILE A 122 2.39 2.26 13.49
N VAL A 123 2.45 2.32 12.16
CA VAL A 123 3.70 2.12 11.41
C VAL A 123 4.77 3.11 11.84
N ARG A 124 4.43 4.41 11.95
CA ARG A 124 5.38 5.45 12.37
C ARG A 124 5.90 5.23 13.78
N ASN A 125 5.02 4.93 14.73
CA ASN A 125 5.43 4.74 16.12
C ASN A 125 6.37 3.53 16.26
N GLU A 126 6.04 2.41 15.62
CA GLU A 126 6.87 1.20 15.64
C GLU A 126 8.23 1.40 14.95
N THR A 127 8.25 2.07 13.79
CA THR A 127 9.49 2.36 13.07
C THR A 127 10.41 3.27 13.86
N ASN A 128 9.90 4.39 14.40
CA ASN A 128 10.68 5.31 15.23
C ASN A 128 11.27 4.64 16.48
N LEU A 129 10.47 3.82 17.18
CA LEU A 129 10.92 3.10 18.37
C LEU A 129 12.10 2.17 18.05
N ARG A 130 12.02 1.48 16.91
CA ARG A 130 13.05 0.54 16.45
C ARG A 130 14.30 1.22 15.93
N GLU A 131 14.16 2.33 15.21
CA GLU A 131 15.28 3.16 14.78
C GLU A 131 16.08 3.67 15.97
N THR A 132 15.38 4.15 17.00
CA THR A 132 16.01 4.61 18.24
C THR A 132 16.76 3.47 18.93
N PHE A 133 16.11 2.30 19.04
CA PHE A 133 16.73 1.11 19.64
C PHE A 133 18.00 0.66 18.89
N ILE A 134 17.92 0.57 17.57
CA ILE A 134 19.06 0.13 16.75
C ILE A 134 20.18 1.17 16.75
N SER A 135 19.86 2.46 16.72
CA SER A 135 20.87 3.51 16.81
C SER A 135 21.63 3.46 18.13
N GLN A 136 20.93 3.24 19.25
CA GLN A 136 21.56 3.03 20.54
C GLN A 136 22.46 1.79 20.53
N LEU A 137 21.94 0.67 20.03
CA LEU A 137 22.68 -0.60 19.96
C LEU A 137 23.95 -0.47 19.12
N LEU A 138 23.86 0.14 17.93
CA LEU A 138 25.01 0.36 17.07
C LEU A 138 26.05 1.27 17.72
N THR A 139 25.60 2.30 18.45
CA THR A 139 26.48 3.19 19.22
C THR A 139 27.19 2.42 20.35
N ASP A 140 26.47 1.58 21.09
CA ASP A 140 27.02 0.77 22.19
C ASP A 140 28.12 -0.20 21.68
N PHE A 141 27.99 -0.71 20.45
CA PHE A 141 28.99 -1.57 19.80
C PHE A 141 30.00 -0.81 18.94
N ASN A 142 29.95 0.52 18.90
CA ASN A 142 30.82 1.37 18.09
C ASN A 142 30.79 1.01 16.59
N ILE A 143 29.62 0.59 16.08
CA ILE A 143 29.40 0.22 14.68
C ILE A 143 28.79 1.42 13.96
N VAL A 144 29.50 1.97 12.98
CA VAL A 144 28.97 3.04 12.11
C VAL A 144 28.21 2.41 10.95
N VAL A 145 26.88 2.57 10.92
CA VAL A 145 26.04 2.16 9.79
C VAL A 145 25.31 3.39 9.25
N SER A 146 25.46 3.65 7.96
CA SER A 146 24.58 4.58 7.23
C SER A 146 23.30 3.83 6.90
N LEU A 147 22.21 4.15 7.62
CA LEU A 147 20.87 3.74 7.23
C LEU A 147 20.36 4.68 6.12
N PRO A 148 19.79 4.15 5.02
CA PRO A 148 19.23 4.94 3.92
C PRO A 148 17.90 5.62 4.27
#